data_AF-A0A7C2K3R4-F1
#
_entry.id   AF-A0A7C2K3R4-F1
#
_cell.length_a   1.000
_cell.length_b   1.000
_cell.length_c   1.000
_cell.angle_alpha   90.00
_cell.angle_beta   90.00
_cell.angle_gamma   90.00
#
_symmetry.space_group_name_H-M   'P 1'
#
loop_
_entity.id
_entity.type
_entity.pdbx_description
1 polymer ?
#
loop_
_entity_poly.entity_id
_entity_poly.type
_entity_poly.pdbx_seq_one_letter_code
_entity_poly.pdbx_strand_id
1 'polypeptide(L)'
;MHTAFDKDWKGLEISYQKHKEAYSKIFQRCGLKFVVVEASSGLMGGKKSEEFMVITETGEDAIAVCESCGYHANVEVAKAKLPVEQENGAI
;
A
#
# COMPACT_ATOMS: atom_id res chain seq x y z
N MET A 1 8.55 -7.60 -5.56
CA MET A 1 8.19 -7.78 -6.99
C MET A 1 9.36 -8.42 -7.73
N HIS A 2 9.46 -9.76 -7.73
CA HIS A 2 10.50 -10.52 -8.45
C HIS A 2 10.01 -11.10 -9.78
N THR A 3 8.81 -10.72 -10.21
CA THR A 3 8.13 -11.28 -11.40
C THR A 3 8.54 -10.63 -12.72
N ALA A 4 9.33 -9.54 -12.67
CA ALA A 4 9.88 -8.87 -13.84
C ALA A 4 11.40 -9.06 -13.88
N PHE A 5 11.93 -9.42 -15.05
CA PHE A 5 13.36 -9.63 -15.28
C PHE A 5 13.94 -8.41 -16.01
N ASP A 6 14.38 -7.44 -15.23
CA ASP A 6 14.97 -6.21 -15.72
C ASP A 6 16.48 -6.20 -15.51
N LYS A 7 17.21 -5.54 -16.44
CA LYS A 7 18.67 -5.41 -16.41
C LYS A 7 19.18 -4.69 -15.16
N ASP A 8 18.41 -3.73 -14.66
CA ASP A 8 18.75 -2.91 -13.51
C ASP A 8 17.51 -2.47 -12.72
N TRP A 9 17.73 -1.83 -11.57
CA TRP A 9 16.67 -1.34 -10.70
C TRP A 9 15.76 -0.30 -11.34
N LYS A 10 16.27 0.49 -12.30
CA LYS A 10 15.47 1.50 -12.99
C LYS A 10 14.49 0.84 -13.97
N GLY A 11 14.94 -0.21 -14.67
CA GLY A 11 14.06 -1.06 -15.47
C GLY A 11 12.97 -1.69 -14.62
N LEU A 12 13.35 -2.24 -13.47
CA LEU A 12 12.39 -2.84 -12.53
C LEU A 12 11.32 -1.84 -12.05
N GLU A 13 11.71 -0.60 -11.74
CA GLU A 13 10.75 0.45 -11.35
C GLU A 13 9.77 0.78 -12.49
N ILE A 14 10.26 0.86 -13.73
CA ILE A 14 9.42 1.10 -14.92
C ILE A 14 8.43 -0.05 -15.11
N SER A 15 8.92 -1.30 -15.04
CA SER A 15 8.09 -2.50 -15.18
C SER A 15 7.06 -2.60 -14.06
N TYR A 16 7.45 -2.28 -12.82
CA TYR A 16 6.55 -2.18 -11.67
C TYR A 16 5.43 -1.17 -11.92
N GLN A 17 5.77 0.04 -12.36
CA GLN A 17 4.78 1.08 -12.62
C GLN A 17 3.82 0.70 -13.75
N LYS A 18 4.31 0.04 -14.82
CA LYS A 18 3.47 -0.50 -15.89
C LYS A 18 2.50 -1.55 -15.38
N HIS A 19 2.94 -2.45 -14.51
CA HIS A 19 2.05 -3.43 -13.88
C HIS A 19 1.00 -2.75 -13.01
N LYS A 20 1.40 -1.79 -12.17
CA LYS A 20 0.48 -1.01 -11.34
C LYS A 20 -0.61 -0.33 -12.19
N GLU A 21 -0.22 0.29 -13.31
CA GLU A 21 -1.15 0.93 -14.23
C GLU A 21 -2.08 -0.08 -14.91
N ALA A 22 -1.55 -1.22 -15.35
CA ALA A 22 -2.35 -2.28 -15.98
C ALA A 22 -3.41 -2.83 -15.02
N TYR A 23 -3.05 -3.15 -13.78
CA TYR A 23 -3.99 -3.63 -12.76
C TYR A 23 -5.05 -2.56 -12.43
N SER A 24 -4.63 -1.30 -12.30
CA SER A 24 -5.56 -0.18 -12.11
C SER A 24 -6.60 -0.11 -13.22
N LYS A 25 -6.18 -0.21 -14.49
CA LYS A 25 -7.09 -0.22 -15.65
C LYS A 25 -8.01 -1.44 -15.66
N ILE A 26 -7.50 -2.61 -15.27
CA ILE A 26 -8.30 -3.84 -15.19
C ILE A 26 -9.42 -3.65 -14.16
N PHE A 27 -9.11 -3.21 -12.94
CA PHE A 27 -10.12 -3.01 -11.90
C PHE A 27 -11.11 -1.90 -12.24
N GLN A 28 -10.66 -0.82 -12.88
CA GLN A 28 -11.55 0.22 -13.43
C GLN A 28 -12.52 -0.35 -14.47
N ARG A 29 -12.03 -1.18 -15.40
CA ARG A 29 -12.88 -1.85 -16.41
C ARG A 29 -13.88 -2.82 -15.79
N CYS A 30 -13.54 -3.42 -14.65
CA CYS A 30 -14.45 -4.24 -13.86
C CYS A 30 -15.47 -3.41 -13.05
N GLY A 31 -15.37 -2.08 -13.04
CA GLY A 31 -16.26 -1.20 -12.26
C GLY A 31 -16.00 -1.25 -10.76
N LEU A 32 -14.84 -1.74 -10.33
CA LEU A 32 -14.51 -1.89 -8.92
C LEU A 32 -14.03 -0.56 -8.33
N LYS A 33 -14.52 -0.25 -7.12
CA LYS A 33 -13.99 0.84 -6.29
C LYS A 33 -12.86 0.25 -5.44
N PHE A 34 -11.62 0.44 -5.87
CA PHE A 34 -10.44 -0.09 -5.21
C PHE A 34 -9.52 1.03 -4.72
N VAL A 35 -8.69 0.70 -3.75
CA VAL A 35 -7.59 1.51 -3.25
C VAL A 35 -6.29 0.71 -3.35
N VAL A 36 -5.17 1.40 -3.59
CA VAL A 36 -3.85 0.78 -3.57
C VAL A 36 -3.21 1.10 -2.22
N VAL A 37 -2.85 0.08 -1.46
CA VAL A 37 -2.34 0.21 -0.09
C VAL A 37 -0.92 -0.33 0.01
N GLU A 38 -0.10 0.24 0.89
CA GLU A 38 1.19 -0.36 1.25
C GLU A 38 0.95 -1.70 1.96
N ALA A 39 1.73 -2.72 1.60
CA ALA A 39 1.56 -4.07 2.10
C ALA A 39 2.88 -4.71 2.53
N SER A 40 2.79 -5.83 3.25
CA SER A 40 3.96 -6.62 3.59
C SER A 40 4.59 -7.22 2.33
N SER A 41 5.92 -7.19 2.25
CA SER A 41 6.65 -7.94 1.20
C SER A 41 6.77 -9.43 1.57
N GLY A 42 6.41 -9.80 2.80
CA GLY A 42 6.43 -11.18 3.31
C GLY A 42 7.72 -11.94 3.01
N LEU A 43 7.56 -13.24 2.74
CA LEU A 43 8.65 -14.14 2.32
C LEU A 43 9.08 -13.93 0.86
N MET A 44 8.28 -13.22 0.07
CA MET A 44 8.62 -12.90 -1.33
C MET A 44 9.85 -12.01 -1.42
N GLY A 45 10.15 -11.24 -0.36
CA GLY A 45 11.28 -10.32 -0.36
C GLY A 45 11.08 -9.11 -1.27
N GLY A 46 11.87 -8.07 -1.02
CA GLY A 46 11.81 -6.80 -1.75
C GLY A 46 11.62 -5.59 -0.84
N LYS A 47 11.80 -4.41 -1.42
CA LYS A 47 11.74 -3.13 -0.68
C LYS A 47 10.35 -2.50 -0.66
N LYS A 48 9.47 -2.90 -1.57
CA LYS A 48 8.15 -2.31 -1.77
C LYS A 48 7.15 -3.38 -2.21
N SER A 49 6.01 -3.41 -1.54
CA SER A 49 4.85 -4.23 -1.86
C SER A 49 3.61 -3.36 -1.73
N GLU A 50 2.69 -3.49 -2.68
CA GLU A 50 1.43 -2.76 -2.71
C GLU A 50 0.31 -3.77 -3.06
N GLU A 51 -0.83 -3.64 -2.37
CA GLU A 51 -2.03 -4.45 -2.58
C GLU A 51 -3.16 -3.59 -3.15
N PHE A 52 -3.99 -4.18 -4.00
CA PHE A 52 -5.17 -3.54 -4.56
C PHE A 52 -6.40 -4.08 -3.83
N MET A 53 -6.98 -3.26 -2.96
CA MET A 53 -8.07 -3.66 -2.07
C MET A 53 -9.39 -3.03 -2.51
N VAL A 54 -10.45 -3.83 -2.60
CA VAL A 54 -11.83 -3.34 -2.77
C VAL A 54 -12.42 -3.12 -1.38
N ILE A 55 -12.97 -1.93 -1.14
CA ILE A 55 -13.54 -1.59 0.16
C ILE A 55 -14.92 -2.27 0.28
N THR A 56 -15.04 -3.16 1.26
CA THR A 56 -16.28 -3.87 1.62
C THR A 56 -16.29 -4.15 3.12
N GLU A 57 -17.49 -4.21 3.71
CA GLU A 57 -17.68 -4.55 5.13
C GLU A 57 -17.30 -6.01 5.45
N THR A 58 -17.32 -6.88 4.45
CA THR A 58 -17.05 -8.32 4.59
C THR A 58 -15.66 -8.72 4.10
N GLY A 59 -14.74 -7.77 3.95
CA GLY A 59 -13.36 -8.07 3.56
C GLY A 59 -12.63 -8.82 4.67
N GLU A 60 -11.73 -9.73 4.30
CA GLU A 60 -10.90 -10.45 5.28
C GLU A 60 -9.79 -9.54 5.84
N ASP A 61 -9.22 -8.69 4.99
CA ASP A 61 -8.16 -7.76 5.35
C ASP A 61 -8.69 -6.44 5.92
N ALA A 62 -7.98 -5.91 6.92
CA ALA A 62 -8.19 -4.58 7.45
C ALA A 62 -7.18 -3.60 6.85
N ILE A 63 -7.67 -2.43 6.44
CA ILE A 63 -6.83 -1.34 5.91
C ILE A 63 -6.91 -0.11 6.81
N ALA A 64 -5.77 0.52 7.06
CA ALA A 64 -5.68 1.85 7.66
C ALA A 64 -5.82 2.90 6.56
N VAL A 65 -6.79 3.80 6.70
CA VAL A 65 -7.06 4.89 5.75
C VAL A 65 -6.99 6.21 6.50
N CYS A 66 -6.12 7.12 6.06
CA CYS A 66 -6.02 8.46 6.62
C CYS A 66 -6.57 9.49 5.62
N GLU A 67 -7.79 9.97 5.88
CA GLU A 67 -8.48 10.93 5.01
C GLU A 67 -7.79 12.30 4.93
N SER A 68 -7.00 12.67 5.95
CA SER A 68 -6.34 13.98 6.01
C SER A 68 -5.04 14.05 5.21
N CYS A 69 -4.33 12.94 5.03
CA CYS A 69 -3.04 12.91 4.35
C CYS A 69 -2.95 11.91 3.18
N GLY A 70 -4.00 11.12 2.95
CA GLY A 70 -4.04 10.14 1.86
C GLY A 70 -3.13 8.92 2.07
N TYR A 71 -2.73 8.64 3.32
CA TYR A 71 -1.99 7.43 3.66
C TYR A 71 -2.94 6.22 3.70
N HIS A 72 -2.56 5.15 2.99
CA HIS A 72 -3.31 3.90 2.96
C HIS A 72 -2.34 2.73 3.09
N ALA A 73 -2.57 1.85 4.07
CA ALA A 73 -1.74 0.69 4.31
C ALA A 73 -2.58 -0.47 4.82
N ASN A 74 -2.18 -1.70 4.49
CA ASN A 74 -2.63 -2.88 5.21
C ASN A 74 -2.24 -2.72 6.69
N VAL A 75 -3.14 -3.05 7.62
CA VAL A 75 -2.90 -2.90 9.08
C VAL A 75 -1.63 -3.62 9.53
N GLU A 76 -1.23 -4.71 8.86
CA GLU A 76 0.02 -5.44 9.15
C GLU A 76 1.29 -4.57 9.02
N VAL A 77 1.27 -3.54 8.17
CA VAL A 77 2.43 -2.67 7.90
C VAL A 77 2.16 -1.19 8.18
N ALA A 78 0.96 -0.86 8.66
CA ALA A 78 0.55 0.51 8.92
C ALA A 78 1.42 1.16 10.00
N LYS A 79 1.86 2.39 9.73
CA LYS A 79 2.64 3.21 10.68
C LYS A 79 1.79 4.34 11.23
N ALA A 80 1.76 4.48 12.56
CA ALA A 80 1.09 5.57 13.23
C ALA A 80 2.10 6.58 13.78
N LYS A 81 1.79 7.88 13.69
CA LYS A 81 2.47 8.90 14.49
C LYS A 81 1.84 8.87 15.89
N LEU A 82 2.63 8.58 16.91
CA LEU A 82 2.18 8.69 18.28
C LEU A 82 1.98 10.18 18.63
N PRO A 83 0.96 10.53 19.43
CA PRO A 83 0.85 11.86 20.01
C PRO A 83 2.13 12.15 20.80
N VAL A 84 2.69 13.34 20.64
CA VAL A 84 3.78 13.79 21.50
C VAL A 84 3.19 14.02 22.87
N GLU A 85 3.61 13.26 23.89
CA GLU A 85 3.25 13.56 25.27
C GLU A 85 3.78 14.97 25.58
N GLN A 86 2.87 15.92 25.80
CA GLN A 86 3.24 17.15 26.45
C GLN A 86 3.50 16.79 27.91
N GLU A 87 4.77 16.73 28.31
CA GLU A 87 5.14 16.84 29.71
C GLU A 87 4.58 18.18 30.22
N ASN A 88 3.38 18.13 30.79
CA ASN A 88 2.93 19.18 31.67
C ASN A 88 3.83 19.11 32.89
N GLY A 89 4.92 19.88 32.84
CA GLY A 89 5.77 20.16 33.98
C GLY A 89 4.92 20.78 35.08
N ALA A 90 4.44 19.93 35.99
CA ALA A 90 3.97 20.34 37.29
C ALA A 90 5.20 20.61 38.15
N ILE A 91 5.46 21.88 38.47
CA ILE A 91 5.45 22.45 39.83
C ILE A 91 5.24 23.97 39.74
#